data_AF-A0A9W5YY02-F1
#
_entry.id   AF-A0A9W5YY02-F1
#
_cell.length_a   1.000
_cell.length_b   1.000
_cell.length_c   1.000
_cell.angle_alpha   90.00
_cell.angle_beta   90.00
_cell.angle_gamma   90.00
#
_symmetry.space_group_name_H-M   'P 1'
#
loop_
_entity.id
_entity.type
_entity.pdbx_description
1 polymer ?
#
loop_
_entity_poly.entity_id
_entity_poly.type
_entity_poly.pdbx_seq_one_letter_code
_entity_poly.pdbx_strand_id
1 'polypeptide(L)'
;MPKTRRLLRREITYASAKEEEHNILHQLSYYDKQNKFFAHLNAHQSWIKDVVAHHLNLGSPDACQVSNIEDWLHGSFNVCIPVTASSRGTKPMILRLPLPYRIGEDFMPGNGDEKVRCEAGTYAWLQENCPDVPIPELYGFGLSTVHSLWKLAVPTQMDSYDPLSSSFMARLSNPI
;
A
#
# COMPACT_ATOMS: atom_id res chain seq x y z
N MET A 1 12.42 35.52 3.42
CA MET A 1 12.41 34.14 2.89
C MET A 1 11.15 33.94 2.05
N PRO A 2 11.22 33.28 0.88
CA PRO A 2 10.02 32.98 0.10
C PRO A 2 9.11 32.02 0.86
N LYS A 3 7.78 32.25 0.78
CA LYS A 3 6.78 31.41 1.44
C LYS A 3 6.72 30.04 0.75
N THR A 4 6.94 28.97 1.50
CA THR A 4 6.88 27.59 1.00
C THR A 4 5.54 26.93 1.34
N ARG A 5 5.25 25.84 0.61
CA ARG A 5 4.16 24.91 0.83
C ARG A 5 4.68 23.48 0.81
N ARG A 6 4.04 22.59 1.55
CA ARG A 6 4.50 21.20 1.71
C ARG A 6 3.81 20.28 0.71
N LEU A 7 4.62 19.53 -0.04
CA LEU A 7 4.21 18.36 -0.82
C LEU A 7 4.61 17.09 -0.05
N LEU A 8 4.28 15.91 -0.58
CA LEU A 8 4.60 14.63 0.08
C LEU A 8 6.10 14.43 0.36
N ARG A 9 6.96 14.80 -0.60
CA ARG A 9 8.40 14.49 -0.56
C ARG A 9 9.31 15.71 -0.41
N ARG A 10 8.76 16.92 -0.53
CA ARG A 10 9.53 18.18 -0.48
C ARG A 10 8.65 19.38 -0.19
N GLU A 11 9.28 20.51 0.06
CA GLU A 11 8.62 21.81 0.00
C GLU A 11 8.71 22.42 -1.40
N ILE A 12 7.79 23.33 -1.72
CA ILE A 12 7.73 24.03 -3.00
C ILE A 12 7.42 25.52 -2.81
N THR A 13 8.02 26.37 -3.64
CA THR A 13 7.70 27.80 -3.74
C THR A 13 6.81 28.05 -4.96
N TYR A 14 6.11 29.18 -4.98
CA TYR A 14 5.30 29.56 -6.15
C TYR A 14 6.13 29.67 -7.44
N ALA A 15 7.34 30.22 -7.37
CA ALA A 15 8.22 30.34 -8.53
C ALA A 15 8.61 28.97 -9.11
N SER A 16 8.96 28.00 -8.25
CA SER A 16 9.23 26.62 -8.70
C SER A 16 7.98 25.95 -9.26
N ALA A 17 6.82 26.15 -8.61
CA ALA A 17 5.57 25.53 -9.04
C ALA A 17 5.09 25.97 -10.43
N LYS A 18 5.46 27.19 -10.87
CA LYS A 18 5.14 27.71 -12.20
C LYS A 18 5.86 26.97 -13.33
N GLU A 19 7.04 26.44 -13.04
CA GLU A 19 7.88 25.74 -14.01
C GLU A 19 7.57 24.24 -14.08
N GLU A 20 6.62 23.75 -13.27
CA GLU A 20 6.24 22.33 -13.23
C GLU A 20 4.96 22.08 -14.02
N GLU A 21 4.97 21.07 -14.89
CA GLU A 21 3.81 20.66 -15.68
C GLU A 21 2.76 19.90 -14.86
N HIS A 22 3.09 19.52 -13.63
CA HIS A 22 2.19 18.80 -12.75
C HIS A 22 1.15 19.71 -12.12
N ASN A 23 -0.03 19.16 -11.80
CA ASN A 23 -1.05 19.87 -11.04
C ASN A 23 -0.64 20.02 -9.55
N ILE A 24 0.19 21.02 -9.26
CA ILE A 24 0.71 21.30 -7.92
C ILE A 24 -0.42 21.56 -6.93
N LEU A 25 -1.50 22.23 -7.34
CA LEU A 25 -2.65 22.48 -6.47
C LEU A 25 -3.28 21.18 -5.96
N HIS A 26 -3.40 20.19 -6.82
CA HIS A 26 -3.88 18.87 -6.43
C HIS A 26 -2.87 18.16 -5.51
N GLN A 27 -1.57 18.22 -5.83
CA GLN A 27 -0.53 17.58 -5.03
C GLN A 27 -0.38 18.16 -3.61
N LEU A 28 -0.67 19.45 -3.43
CA LEU A 28 -0.67 20.10 -2.12
C LEU A 28 -1.69 19.47 -1.16
N SER A 29 -2.77 18.88 -1.68
CA SER A 29 -3.76 18.19 -0.84
C SER A 29 -3.26 16.84 -0.31
N TYR A 30 -2.25 16.24 -0.95
CA TYR A 30 -1.85 14.86 -0.64
C TYR A 30 -1.22 14.72 0.75
N TYR A 31 -0.50 15.74 1.24
CA TYR A 31 0.16 15.66 2.53
C TYR A 31 -0.84 15.45 3.68
N ASP A 32 -1.88 16.27 3.73
CA ASP A 32 -2.92 16.15 4.76
C ASP A 32 -3.74 14.87 4.58
N LYS A 33 -4.06 14.49 3.34
CA LYS A 33 -4.79 13.25 3.05
C LYS A 33 -4.00 12.00 3.45
N GLN A 34 -2.68 11.98 3.20
CA GLN A 34 -1.80 10.91 3.63
C GLN A 34 -1.79 10.78 5.15
N ASN A 35 -1.55 11.88 5.87
CA ASN A 35 -1.51 11.86 7.33
C ASN A 35 -2.84 11.37 7.92
N LYS A 36 -3.98 11.85 7.39
CA LYS A 36 -5.30 11.39 7.82
C LYS A 36 -5.51 9.89 7.57
N PHE A 37 -5.13 9.40 6.38
CA PHE A 37 -5.30 8.00 6.02
C PHE A 37 -4.43 7.08 6.87
N PHE A 38 -3.15 7.43 7.07
CA PHE A 38 -2.23 6.64 7.90
C PHE A 38 -2.65 6.64 9.37
N ALA A 39 -3.09 7.79 9.90
CA ALA A 39 -3.64 7.86 11.26
C ALA A 39 -4.91 7.00 11.40
N HIS A 40 -5.78 7.01 10.39
CA HIS A 40 -6.97 6.16 10.37
C HIS A 40 -6.59 4.67 10.41
N LEU A 41 -5.69 4.22 9.53
CA LEU A 41 -5.22 2.82 9.54
C LEU A 41 -4.58 2.44 10.88
N ASN A 42 -3.78 3.33 11.47
CA ASN A 42 -3.12 3.07 12.75
C ASN A 42 -4.11 2.97 13.91
N ALA A 43 -5.19 3.75 13.88
CA ALA A 43 -6.27 3.64 14.86
C ALA A 43 -7.09 2.36 14.70
N HIS A 44 -7.05 1.70 13.54
CA HIS A 44 -7.84 0.52 13.19
C HIS A 44 -6.98 -0.74 13.01
N GLN A 45 -5.87 -0.86 13.75
CA GLN A 45 -5.02 -2.06 13.69
C GLN A 45 -5.74 -3.34 14.12
N SER A 46 -6.68 -3.28 15.06
CA SER A 46 -7.50 -4.44 15.44
C SER A 46 -8.28 -4.98 14.25
N TRP A 47 -8.93 -4.09 13.50
CA TRP A 47 -9.63 -4.45 12.27
C TRP A 47 -8.69 -5.04 11.22
N ILE A 48 -7.47 -4.51 11.07
CA ILE A 48 -6.44 -5.10 10.19
C ILE A 48 -6.12 -6.54 10.63
N LYS A 49 -5.96 -6.79 11.94
CA LYS A 49 -5.72 -8.14 12.47
C LYS A 49 -6.87 -9.09 12.17
N ASP A 50 -8.11 -8.65 12.37
CA ASP A 50 -9.31 -9.45 12.10
C ASP A 50 -9.37 -9.89 10.63
N VAL A 51 -9.13 -8.94 9.74
CA VAL A 51 -9.07 -9.14 8.29
C VAL A 51 -8.00 -10.15 7.91
N VAL A 52 -6.77 -9.98 8.42
CA VAL A 52 -5.65 -10.88 8.08
C VAL A 52 -5.89 -12.27 8.66
N ALA A 53 -6.34 -12.37 9.91
CA ALA A 53 -6.67 -13.64 10.55
C ALA A 53 -7.75 -14.40 9.79
N HIS A 54 -8.77 -13.70 9.30
CA HIS A 54 -9.82 -14.30 8.47
C HIS A 54 -9.26 -14.90 7.18
N HIS A 55 -8.44 -14.14 6.43
CA HIS A 55 -7.86 -14.64 5.17
C HIS A 55 -6.89 -15.81 5.34
N LEU A 56 -6.26 -15.89 6.50
CA LEU A 56 -5.30 -16.94 6.82
C LEU A 56 -5.92 -18.10 7.61
N ASN A 57 -7.25 -18.04 7.84
CA ASN A 57 -7.98 -19.03 8.64
C ASN A 57 -7.35 -19.25 10.02
N LEU A 58 -6.90 -18.17 10.67
CA LEU A 58 -6.36 -18.23 12.02
C LEU A 58 -7.50 -18.26 13.04
N GLY A 59 -7.34 -19.05 14.10
CA GLY A 59 -8.35 -19.18 15.16
C GLY A 59 -8.53 -17.93 16.03
N SER A 60 -7.63 -16.95 15.95
CA SER A 60 -7.75 -15.67 16.66
C SER A 60 -6.97 -14.54 15.96
N PRO A 61 -7.50 -13.31 15.91
CA PRO A 61 -6.78 -12.10 15.50
C PRO A 61 -5.54 -11.78 16.35
N ASP A 62 -5.49 -12.26 17.60
CA ASP A 62 -4.33 -12.08 18.48
C ASP A 62 -3.11 -12.87 17.99
N ALA A 63 -3.32 -13.85 17.12
CA ALA A 63 -2.24 -14.54 16.42
C ALA A 63 -1.61 -13.66 15.34
N CYS A 64 -2.17 -12.49 15.01
CA CYS A 64 -1.60 -11.52 14.09
C CYS A 64 -0.95 -10.35 14.84
N GLN A 65 0.25 -9.96 14.39
CA GLN A 65 0.92 -8.75 14.81
C GLN A 65 1.13 -7.82 13.62
N VAL A 66 0.55 -6.62 13.71
CA VAL A 66 0.76 -5.54 12.74
C VAL A 66 2.03 -4.78 13.15
N SER A 67 2.88 -4.42 12.21
CA SER A 67 4.09 -3.63 12.50
C SER A 67 3.74 -2.20 12.92
N ASN A 68 4.69 -1.51 13.53
CA ASN A 68 4.53 -0.10 13.87
C ASN A 68 4.42 0.74 12.59
N ILE A 69 3.80 1.92 12.70
CA ILE A 69 3.54 2.82 11.56
C ILE A 69 4.84 3.28 10.88
N GLU A 70 5.93 3.38 11.64
CA GLU A 70 7.27 3.75 11.15
C GLU A 70 7.85 2.69 10.20
N ASP A 71 7.42 1.44 10.35
CA ASP A 71 7.86 0.31 9.53
C ASP A 71 6.96 0.13 8.28
N TRP A 72 5.90 0.92 8.13
CA TRP A 72 5.01 0.82 6.98
C TRP A 72 5.69 1.39 5.74
N LEU A 73 5.70 0.58 4.68
CA LEU A 73 6.26 0.98 3.40
C LEU A 73 5.17 1.63 2.57
N HIS A 74 5.47 2.68 1.82
CA HIS A 74 4.47 3.24 0.90
C HIS A 74 5.10 3.76 -0.38
N GLY A 75 4.42 3.47 -1.48
CA GLY A 75 4.78 3.94 -2.82
C GLY A 75 3.89 5.09 -3.27
N SER A 76 3.82 5.25 -4.59
CA SER A 76 2.96 6.26 -5.22
C SER A 76 1.47 5.95 -5.14
N PHE A 77 1.08 4.68 -5.03
CA PHE A 77 -0.33 4.26 -5.15
C PHE A 77 -0.80 3.29 -4.07
N ASN A 78 0.11 2.74 -3.27
CA ASN A 78 -0.20 1.76 -2.25
C ASN A 78 0.60 2.04 -0.97
N VAL A 79 -0.01 1.77 0.18
CA VAL A 79 0.70 1.50 1.44
C VAL A 79 0.78 -0.02 1.64
N CYS A 80 1.89 -0.46 2.21
CA CYS A 80 2.26 -1.84 2.48
C CYS A 80 2.53 -1.94 3.98
N ILE A 81 1.68 -2.69 4.68
CA ILE A 81 1.70 -2.86 6.13
C ILE A 81 2.22 -4.27 6.42
N PRO A 82 3.45 -4.41 6.95
CA PRO A 82 3.95 -5.69 7.40
C PRO A 82 3.07 -6.29 8.51
N VAL A 83 2.73 -7.58 8.36
CA VAL A 83 1.96 -8.35 9.34
C VAL A 83 2.63 -9.70 9.54
N THR A 84 2.81 -10.11 10.79
CA THR A 84 3.32 -11.44 11.14
C THR A 84 2.23 -12.27 11.81
N ALA A 85 2.27 -13.59 11.64
CA ALA A 85 1.38 -14.52 12.32
C ALA A 85 2.17 -15.42 13.27
N SER A 86 1.63 -15.70 14.47
CA SER A 86 2.30 -16.47 15.53
C SER A 86 2.37 -17.98 15.27
N SER A 87 1.79 -18.47 14.17
CA SER A 87 1.86 -19.88 13.77
C SER A 87 3.29 -20.27 13.35
N ARG A 88 3.75 -21.46 13.78
CA ARG A 88 5.09 -21.96 13.49
C ARG A 88 5.29 -22.08 11.96
N GLY A 89 6.28 -21.38 11.42
CA GLY A 89 6.68 -21.45 10.01
C GLY A 89 6.03 -20.43 9.08
N THR A 90 5.18 -19.54 9.59
CA THR A 90 4.51 -18.53 8.77
C THR A 90 5.46 -17.39 8.44
N LYS A 91 5.66 -17.16 7.14
CA LYS A 91 6.49 -16.06 6.64
C LYS A 91 5.82 -14.72 6.98
N PRO A 92 6.59 -13.64 7.22
CA PRO A 92 6.03 -12.28 7.30
C PRO A 92 5.25 -11.95 6.04
N MET A 93 4.14 -11.24 6.18
CA MET A 93 3.19 -10.93 5.11
C MET A 93 3.05 -9.42 4.95
N ILE A 94 2.49 -8.96 3.84
CA ILE A 94 2.27 -7.53 3.56
C ILE A 94 0.79 -7.28 3.22
N LEU A 95 0.08 -6.57 4.08
CA LEU A 95 -1.19 -6.01 3.68
C LEU A 95 -0.96 -4.79 2.77
N ARG A 96 -1.40 -4.87 1.52
CA ARG A 96 -1.31 -3.82 0.51
C ARG A 96 -2.66 -3.11 0.37
N LEU A 97 -2.68 -1.81 0.63
CA LEU A 97 -3.87 -0.99 0.54
C LEU A 97 -3.66 0.10 -0.51
N PRO A 98 -4.60 0.32 -1.44
CA PRO A 98 -4.60 1.49 -2.29
C PRO A 98 -4.57 2.78 -1.47
N LEU A 99 -3.87 3.80 -1.96
CA LEU A 99 -3.91 5.15 -1.39
C LEU A 99 -5.06 5.92 -2.05
N PRO A 100 -6.21 6.15 -1.37
CA PRO A 100 -7.43 6.68 -2.01
C PRO A 100 -7.19 8.05 -2.67
N TYR A 101 -6.35 8.86 -2.03
CA TYR A 101 -5.94 10.18 -2.51
C TYR A 101 -5.02 10.17 -3.73
N ARG A 102 -4.58 8.99 -4.21
CA ARG A 102 -3.70 8.82 -5.38
C ARG A 102 -4.38 8.12 -6.55
N ILE A 103 -5.58 7.57 -6.34
CA ILE A 103 -6.31 6.77 -7.33
C ILE A 103 -7.62 7.44 -7.77
N GLY A 104 -7.89 8.64 -7.29
CA GLY A 104 -9.10 9.39 -7.63
C GLY A 104 -10.37 8.84 -6.99
N GLU A 105 -10.27 8.11 -5.88
CA GLU A 105 -11.43 7.52 -5.19
C GLU A 105 -12.48 8.57 -4.81
N ASP A 106 -12.02 9.74 -4.32
CA ASP A 106 -12.91 10.85 -3.95
C ASP A 106 -13.71 11.40 -5.15
N PHE A 107 -13.16 11.30 -6.37
CA PHE A 107 -13.77 11.83 -7.60
C PHE A 107 -14.64 10.77 -8.30
N MET A 108 -14.18 9.52 -8.28
CA MET A 108 -14.86 8.37 -8.90
C MET A 108 -14.81 7.18 -7.95
N PRO A 109 -15.83 7.03 -7.09
CA PRO A 109 -15.90 5.92 -6.14
C PRO A 109 -15.86 4.57 -6.86
N GLY A 110 -15.13 3.61 -6.29
CA GLY A 110 -14.91 2.29 -6.87
C GLY A 110 -13.61 2.14 -7.65
N ASN A 111 -12.82 3.21 -7.84
CA ASN A 111 -11.50 3.12 -8.45
C ASN A 111 -10.53 2.24 -7.65
N GLY A 112 -10.65 2.24 -6.32
CA GLY A 112 -9.88 1.38 -5.44
C GLY A 112 -10.22 -0.08 -5.62
N ASP A 113 -11.52 -0.38 -5.74
CA ASP A 113 -12.01 -1.73 -6.01
C ASP A 113 -11.53 -2.22 -7.38
N GLU A 114 -11.61 -1.36 -8.39
CA GLU A 114 -11.13 -1.68 -9.71
C GLU A 114 -9.63 -1.97 -9.71
N LYS A 115 -8.85 -1.12 -9.03
CA LYS A 115 -7.41 -1.35 -8.84
C LYS A 115 -7.14 -2.69 -8.17
N VAL A 116 -7.86 -3.03 -7.09
CA VAL A 116 -7.67 -4.29 -6.36
C VAL A 116 -8.03 -5.48 -7.25
N ARG A 117 -9.16 -5.43 -7.99
CA ARG A 117 -9.55 -6.47 -8.95
C ARG A 117 -8.51 -6.69 -10.03
N CYS A 118 -8.04 -5.62 -10.68
CA CYS A 118 -7.01 -5.72 -11.70
C CYS A 118 -5.74 -6.36 -11.13
N GLU A 119 -5.26 -5.89 -9.97
CA GLU A 119 -4.05 -6.42 -9.36
C GLU A 119 -4.23 -7.88 -8.91
N ALA A 120 -5.39 -8.27 -8.40
CA ALA A 120 -5.68 -9.66 -8.03
C ALA A 120 -5.74 -10.57 -9.27
N GLY A 121 -6.41 -10.13 -10.34
CA GLY A 121 -6.47 -10.84 -11.62
C GLY A 121 -5.09 -11.03 -12.25
N THR A 122 -4.22 -10.02 -12.21
CA THR A 122 -2.83 -10.15 -12.67
C THR A 122 -2.05 -11.19 -11.88
N TYR A 123 -2.17 -11.22 -10.55
CA TYR A 123 -1.51 -12.24 -9.73
C TYR A 123 -2.02 -13.64 -10.05
N ALA A 124 -3.35 -13.83 -10.10
CA ALA A 124 -3.94 -15.14 -10.42
C ALA A 124 -3.46 -15.63 -11.80
N TRP A 125 -3.49 -14.76 -12.80
CA TRP A 125 -3.03 -15.11 -14.15
C TRP A 125 -1.55 -15.46 -14.17
N LEU A 126 -0.67 -14.69 -13.52
CA LEU A 126 0.76 -14.96 -13.48
C LEU A 126 1.08 -16.25 -12.71
N GLN A 127 0.40 -16.52 -11.59
CA GLN A 127 0.60 -17.74 -10.82
C GLN A 127 0.19 -18.98 -11.61
N GLU A 128 -0.85 -18.88 -12.44
CA GLU A 128 -1.33 -19.99 -13.28
C GLU A 128 -0.49 -20.18 -14.56
N ASN A 129 -0.11 -19.09 -15.22
CA ASN A 129 0.45 -19.12 -16.58
C ASN A 129 1.97 -18.91 -16.63
N CYS A 130 2.59 -18.44 -15.55
CA CYS A 130 4.03 -18.11 -15.50
C CYS A 130 4.69 -18.66 -14.21
N PRO A 131 4.62 -19.98 -13.94
CA PRO A 131 5.10 -20.55 -12.67
C PRO A 131 6.62 -20.38 -12.45
N ASP A 132 7.39 -20.22 -13.53
CA ASP A 132 8.84 -20.02 -13.46
C ASP A 132 9.24 -18.57 -13.13
N VAL A 133 8.29 -17.62 -13.19
CA VAL A 133 8.55 -16.22 -12.85
C VAL A 133 8.39 -16.06 -11.33
N PRO A 134 9.46 -15.66 -10.60
CA PRO A 134 9.37 -15.48 -9.17
C PRO A 134 8.52 -14.25 -8.85
N ILE A 135 7.26 -14.48 -8.49
CA ILE A 135 6.34 -13.46 -7.99
C ILE A 135 5.93 -13.76 -6.55
N PRO A 136 5.51 -12.74 -5.78
CA PRO A 136 4.97 -13.01 -4.47
C PRO A 136 3.65 -13.80 -4.56
N GLU A 137 3.37 -14.61 -3.55
CA GLU A 137 2.11 -15.32 -3.44
C GLU A 137 0.99 -14.38 -3.00
N LEU A 138 -0.16 -14.49 -3.67
CA LEU A 138 -1.40 -13.84 -3.26
C LEU A 138 -2.20 -14.76 -2.32
N TYR A 139 -2.35 -14.37 -1.06
CA TYR A 139 -3.12 -15.15 -0.07
C TYR A 139 -4.60 -14.79 -0.10
N GLY A 140 -4.91 -13.55 -0.45
CA GLY A 140 -6.28 -13.10 -0.54
C GLY A 140 -6.41 -11.64 -0.96
N PHE A 141 -7.63 -11.28 -1.32
CA PHE A 141 -8.01 -9.91 -1.61
C PHE A 141 -9.40 -9.64 -1.05
N GLY A 142 -9.65 -8.37 -0.73
CA GLY A 142 -10.91 -7.85 -0.23
C GLY A 142 -11.34 -6.63 -1.04
N LEU A 143 -12.62 -6.58 -1.38
CA LEU A 143 -13.24 -5.44 -2.03
C LEU A 143 -14.05 -4.65 -1.00
N SER A 144 -14.34 -3.40 -1.33
CA SER A 144 -15.23 -2.58 -0.53
C SER A 144 -16.62 -3.22 -0.50
N THR A 145 -17.04 -3.63 0.69
CA THR A 145 -18.45 -3.94 0.99
C THR A 145 -18.94 -2.87 1.95
N VAL A 146 -19.49 -1.79 1.38
CA VAL A 146 -19.96 -0.59 2.08
C VAL A 146 -18.89 0.14 2.95
N HIS A 147 -17.77 -0.48 3.35
CA HIS A 147 -16.85 0.10 4.34
C HIS A 147 -15.33 -0.24 4.27
N SER A 148 -14.76 -1.00 3.31
CA SER A 148 -13.28 -1.16 3.30
C SER A 148 -12.64 -1.86 2.08
N LEU A 149 -11.64 -1.21 1.46
CA LEU A 149 -10.79 -1.71 0.34
C LEU A 149 -9.47 -2.31 0.86
N TRP A 150 -9.07 -3.54 0.45
CA TRP A 150 -7.74 -4.06 0.84
C TRP A 150 -7.26 -5.32 0.08
N LYS A 151 -5.93 -5.49 -0.06
CA LYS A 151 -5.29 -6.70 -0.64
C LYS A 151 -4.25 -7.26 0.33
N LEU A 152 -4.17 -8.58 0.52
CA LEU A 152 -3.12 -9.22 1.32
C LEU A 152 -2.13 -9.94 0.40
N ALA A 153 -0.90 -9.45 0.31
CA ALA A 153 0.18 -10.05 -0.50
C ALA A 153 1.43 -10.31 0.35
N VAL A 154 2.16 -11.40 0.16
CA VAL A 154 3.38 -11.68 0.96
C VAL A 154 4.62 -11.10 0.25
N PRO A 155 5.79 -10.95 0.89
CA PRO A 155 7.01 -10.61 0.17
C PRO A 155 7.41 -11.76 -0.75
N THR A 156 7.94 -11.41 -1.93
CA THR A 156 8.98 -12.20 -2.59
C THR A 156 10.05 -12.54 -1.57
N GLN A 157 10.54 -13.78 -1.61
CA GLN A 157 11.69 -14.29 -0.86
C GLN A 157 12.68 -13.16 -0.52
N MET A 158 12.71 -12.76 0.75
CA MET A 158 13.58 -11.69 1.26
C MET A 158 14.93 -12.28 1.71
N ASP A 159 15.28 -13.47 1.20
CA ASP A 159 16.57 -14.08 1.41
C ASP A 159 17.51 -13.50 0.35
N SER A 160 18.25 -12.44 0.73
CA SER A 160 19.33 -11.73 0.03
C SER A 160 19.07 -10.36 -0.63
N TYR A 161 17.88 -9.76 -0.50
CA TYR A 161 17.63 -8.42 -1.05
C TYR A 161 17.36 -7.37 0.03
N ASP A 162 18.29 -6.42 0.16
CA ASP A 162 18.23 -5.29 1.08
C ASP A 162 17.03 -4.36 0.73
N PRO A 163 16.00 -4.25 1.59
CA PRO A 163 14.85 -3.36 1.38
C PRO A 163 15.22 -1.86 1.42
N LEU A 164 16.42 -1.52 1.92
CA LEU A 164 16.95 -0.15 1.92
C LEU A 164 17.69 0.18 0.62
N SER A 165 17.81 -0.77 -0.30
CA SER A 165 18.29 -0.52 -1.65
C SER A 165 17.29 0.41 -2.37
N SER A 166 17.67 1.69 -2.45
CA SER A 166 16.99 2.77 -3.18
C SER A 166 16.49 2.36 -4.58
N SER A 167 17.13 1.35 -5.19
CA SER A 167 16.77 0.74 -6.48
C SER A 167 15.37 0.11 -6.52
N PHE A 168 14.89 -0.56 -5.46
CA PHE A 168 13.60 -1.28 -5.51
C PHE A 168 12.41 -0.32 -5.43
N MET A 169 12.47 0.65 -4.52
CA MET A 169 11.45 1.71 -4.41
C MET A 169 11.47 2.64 -5.62
N ALA A 170 12.63 2.86 -6.25
CA ALA A 170 12.73 3.63 -7.50
C ALA A 170 12.04 2.92 -8.67
N ARG A 171 12.13 1.59 -8.79
CA ARG A 171 11.47 0.81 -9.86
C ARG A 171 9.95 0.77 -9.75
N LEU A 172 9.40 0.88 -8.53
CA LEU A 172 7.95 0.99 -8.31
C LEU A 172 7.42 2.42 -8.43
N SER A 173 8.31 3.43 -8.47
CA SER A 173 7.95 4.85 -8.48
C SER A 173 8.03 5.52 -9.85
N ASN A 174 8.74 4.93 -10.80
CA ASN A 174 8.82 5.45 -12.17
C ASN A 174 7.79 4.73 -13.05
N PRO A 175 6.75 5.42 -13.55
CA PRO A 175 6.04 4.94 -14.72
C PRO A 175 6.99 4.94 -15.92
N ILE A 176 6.79 4.00 -16.84
CA ILE A 176 7.32 4.10 -18.20
C ILE A 176 6.79 5.39 -18.83
#